data_AF-A0A559LAE9-F1
#
_entry.id   AF-A0A559LAE9-F1
#
_cell.length_a   1.000
_cell.length_b   1.000
_cell.length_c   1.000
_cell.angle_alpha   90.00
_cell.angle_beta   90.00
_cell.angle_gamma   90.00
#
_symmetry.space_group_name_H-M   'P 1'
#
loop_
_entity.id
_entity.type
_entity.pdbx_description
1 polymer ?
#
loop_
_entity_poly.entity_id
_entity_poly.type
_entity_poly.pdbx_seq_one_letter_code
_entity_poly.pdbx_strand_id
1 'polypeptide(L)'
;MRHIYSNAEMVNAWLGTADPEGAASAVGIISTLANSKPRLYERDLFPEDQELLDLGLPTRDSPAWDALNTMLSVPYFSRVWIIQEIVVASDFVLLWGDITISKREFKNFRLAALYYKLSDVDVENGSPGVVWNAVALLYMGHYKVGDDSLLQLVSSTSSTNATDARDKIFALIGLAGDRSYDIVPDYSRSETEVFSEFTRLVIVAENNLNILNHSYVESPEGPERLPLWALRWHSDDDSHKHYLINYKFTASRSLPLGLMPSMSEKVLSLRGLQVDSVKEMHARTTEIHRDIIAAVDMVIHNIDIFIERYGSEIIRTALLTMMAGH
;
A
#
# COMPACT_ATOMS: atom_id res chain seq x y z
N MET A 1 -10.47 -14.76 -11.42
CA MET A 1 -11.23 -13.97 -10.44
C MET A 1 -11.87 -12.73 -11.06
N ARG A 2 -11.13 -11.74 -11.60
CA ARG A 2 -11.69 -10.53 -12.24
C ARG A 2 -12.91 -10.78 -13.14
N HIS A 3 -12.81 -11.73 -14.07
CA HIS A 3 -13.90 -12.06 -15.01
C HIS A 3 -15.19 -12.53 -14.34
N ILE A 4 -15.11 -13.07 -13.12
CA ILE A 4 -16.30 -13.51 -12.36
C ILE A 4 -17.03 -12.27 -11.84
N TYR A 5 -16.35 -11.40 -11.09
CA TYR A 5 -16.96 -10.24 -10.45
C TYR A 5 -17.33 -9.13 -11.44
N SER A 6 -16.54 -8.91 -12.49
CA SER A 6 -16.87 -7.93 -13.54
C SER A 6 -18.09 -8.31 -14.38
N ASN A 7 -18.41 -9.61 -14.49
CA ASN A 7 -19.61 -10.09 -15.19
C ASN A 7 -20.77 -10.42 -14.24
N ALA A 8 -20.57 -10.33 -12.93
CA ALA A 8 -21.65 -10.51 -11.98
C ALA A 8 -22.61 -9.32 -12.09
N GLU A 9 -23.92 -9.60 -12.06
CA GLU A 9 -24.96 -8.56 -11.99
C GLU A 9 -24.90 -7.80 -10.66
N MET A 10 -24.62 -8.51 -9.57
CA MET A 10 -24.50 -7.96 -8.22
C MET A 10 -23.53 -8.80 -7.41
N VAL A 11 -22.64 -8.13 -6.67
CA VAL A 11 -21.75 -8.77 -5.69
C VAL A 11 -22.29 -8.51 -4.28
N ASN A 12 -22.62 -9.58 -3.56
CA ASN A 12 -23.03 -9.51 -2.16
C ASN A 12 -21.80 -9.66 -1.26
N ALA A 13 -21.31 -8.55 -0.71
CA ALA A 13 -20.13 -8.50 0.14
C ALA A 13 -20.53 -8.58 1.61
N TRP A 14 -20.45 -9.79 2.18
CA TRP A 14 -20.79 -10.02 3.58
C TRP A 14 -19.62 -9.67 4.50
N LEU A 15 -19.79 -8.61 5.28
CA LEU A 15 -18.81 -8.05 6.22
C LEU A 15 -18.79 -8.77 7.57
N GLY A 16 -19.76 -9.67 7.82
CA GLY A 16 -19.90 -10.40 9.06
C GLY A 16 -21.10 -9.95 9.90
N THR A 17 -21.19 -10.49 11.11
CA THR A 17 -22.14 -10.04 12.12
C THR A 17 -21.73 -8.67 12.67
N ALA A 18 -22.71 -7.91 13.15
CA ALA A 18 -22.48 -6.60 13.75
C ALA A 18 -23.20 -6.51 15.10
N ASP A 19 -22.64 -5.74 16.03
CA ASP A 19 -23.40 -5.29 17.19
C ASP A 19 -24.51 -4.34 16.72
N PRO A 20 -25.80 -4.58 17.06
CA PRO A 20 -26.90 -3.79 16.52
C PRO A 20 -26.80 -2.28 16.78
N GLU A 21 -26.34 -1.86 17.96
CA GLU A 21 -26.24 -0.44 18.34
C GLU A 21 -25.08 0.26 17.60
N GLY A 22 -23.92 -0.38 17.56
CA GLY A 22 -22.78 0.11 16.78
C GLY A 22 -23.11 0.18 15.29
N ALA A 23 -23.74 -0.85 14.75
CA ALA A 23 -24.12 -0.91 13.35
C ALA A 23 -25.09 0.22 12.97
N ALA A 24 -26.14 0.44 13.78
CA ALA A 24 -27.10 1.52 13.57
C ALA A 24 -26.42 2.91 13.60
N SER A 25 -25.46 3.12 14.51
CA SER A 25 -24.72 4.37 14.63
C SER A 25 -23.84 4.66 13.41
N ALA A 26 -23.11 3.65 12.93
CA ALA A 26 -22.29 3.77 11.72
C ALA A 26 -23.13 4.06 10.47
N VAL A 27 -24.27 3.38 10.31
CA VAL A 27 -25.20 3.66 9.22
C VAL A 27 -25.77 5.07 9.28
N GLY A 28 -26.05 5.60 10.47
CA GLY A 28 -26.46 6.98 10.64
C GLY A 28 -25.48 7.95 9.95
N ILE A 29 -24.18 7.80 10.20
CA ILE A 29 -23.14 8.60 9.56
C ILE A 29 -23.11 8.37 8.03
N ILE A 30 -23.11 7.11 7.60
CA ILE A 30 -23.01 6.74 6.17
C ILE A 30 -24.19 7.32 5.39
N SER A 31 -25.41 7.10 5.85
CA SER A 31 -26.62 7.57 5.17
C SER A 31 -26.73 9.10 5.19
N THR A 32 -26.34 9.76 6.29
CA THR A 32 -26.29 11.24 6.33
C THR A 32 -25.32 11.78 5.27
N LEU A 33 -24.10 11.25 5.21
CA LEU A 33 -23.09 11.68 4.23
C LEU A 33 -23.48 11.33 2.80
N ALA A 34 -24.05 10.14 2.56
CA ALA A 34 -24.45 9.69 1.24
C ALA A 34 -25.58 10.52 0.61
N ASN A 35 -26.38 11.19 1.46
CA ASN A 35 -27.44 12.10 1.04
C ASN A 35 -27.02 13.58 1.09
N SER A 36 -25.80 13.88 1.58
CA SER A 36 -25.26 15.24 1.59
C SER A 36 -25.01 15.74 0.16
N LYS A 37 -25.17 17.05 -0.05
CA LYS A 37 -24.85 17.73 -1.30
C LYS A 37 -23.60 18.58 -1.08
N PRO A 38 -22.39 18.04 -1.33
CA PRO A 38 -21.16 18.79 -1.13
C PRO A 38 -21.19 20.06 -2.00
N ARG A 39 -20.85 21.21 -1.42
CA ARG A 39 -20.75 22.50 -2.13
C ARG A 39 -19.43 22.54 -2.90
N LEU A 40 -19.27 23.49 -3.83
CA LEU A 40 -18.12 23.55 -4.74
C LEU A 40 -16.77 23.95 -4.09
N TYR A 41 -16.74 24.25 -2.79
CA TYR A 41 -15.51 24.65 -2.09
C TYR A 41 -15.04 23.55 -1.16
N GLU A 42 -13.87 22.98 -1.45
CA GLU A 42 -13.18 22.00 -0.59
C GLU A 42 -12.85 22.64 0.76
N ARG A 43 -13.04 21.90 1.86
CA ARG A 43 -12.68 22.38 3.21
C ARG A 43 -11.20 22.11 3.47
N ASP A 44 -10.60 22.94 4.32
CA ASP A 44 -9.20 22.82 4.69
C ASP A 44 -8.97 21.91 5.91
N LEU A 45 -9.99 21.72 6.76
CA LEU A 45 -9.89 21.01 8.05
C LEU A 45 -11.13 20.17 8.37
N PHE A 46 -10.98 19.23 9.30
CA PHE A 46 -12.07 18.45 9.89
C PHE A 46 -13.12 19.39 10.54
N PRO A 47 -14.44 19.17 10.37
CA PRO A 47 -15.47 20.10 10.87
C PRO A 47 -15.52 20.22 12.39
N GLU A 48 -15.86 21.40 12.90
CA GLU A 48 -16.14 21.60 14.34
C GLU A 48 -17.50 20.99 14.74
N ASP A 49 -17.71 20.73 16.03
CA ASP A 49 -18.92 20.06 16.54
C ASP A 49 -20.23 20.67 16.07
N GLN A 50 -20.35 22.01 16.10
CA GLN A 50 -21.56 22.68 15.64
C GLN A 50 -21.81 22.43 14.15
N GLU A 51 -20.75 22.37 13.35
CA GLU A 51 -20.85 22.13 11.91
C GLU A 51 -21.21 20.68 11.61
N LEU A 52 -20.68 19.73 12.39
CA LEU A 52 -21.09 18.32 12.31
C LEU A 52 -22.59 18.20 12.60
N LEU A 53 -23.07 18.82 13.68
CA LEU A 53 -24.48 18.82 14.05
C LEU A 53 -25.37 19.45 12.96
N ASP A 54 -24.93 20.57 12.36
CA ASP A 54 -25.64 21.22 11.26
C ASP A 54 -25.73 20.32 10.00
N LEU A 55 -24.76 19.41 9.82
CA LEU A 55 -24.75 18.39 8.77
C LEU A 55 -25.58 17.15 9.14
N GLY A 56 -26.11 17.06 10.36
CA GLY A 56 -26.78 15.86 10.88
C GLY A 56 -25.81 14.74 11.28
N LEU A 57 -24.55 15.08 11.53
CA LEU A 57 -23.49 14.20 11.99
C LEU A 57 -23.31 14.31 13.50
N PRO A 58 -22.78 13.27 14.17
CA PRO A 58 -22.47 13.33 15.58
C PRO A 58 -21.23 14.22 15.85
N THR A 59 -21.11 14.70 17.08
CA THR A 59 -19.93 15.45 17.57
C THR A 59 -18.65 14.62 17.47
N ARG A 60 -17.49 15.28 17.53
CA ARG A 60 -16.16 14.68 17.38
C ARG A 60 -15.89 13.55 18.39
N ASP A 61 -16.43 13.67 19.59
CA ASP A 61 -16.27 12.71 20.71
C ASP A 61 -17.23 11.52 20.67
N SER A 62 -18.12 11.46 19.67
CA SER A 62 -19.13 10.42 19.60
C SER A 62 -18.56 9.04 19.28
N PRO A 63 -18.99 7.98 19.98
CA PRO A 63 -18.57 6.60 19.69
C PRO A 63 -19.09 6.09 18.32
N ALA A 64 -20.00 6.82 17.67
CA ALA A 64 -20.48 6.48 16.34
C ALA A 64 -19.34 6.47 15.30
N TRP A 65 -18.30 7.29 15.49
CA TRP A 65 -17.12 7.28 14.64
C TRP A 65 -16.30 6.00 14.79
N ASP A 66 -16.15 5.49 16.01
CA ASP A 66 -15.47 4.21 16.27
C ASP A 66 -16.25 3.04 15.65
N ALA A 67 -17.59 3.11 15.69
CA ALA A 67 -18.43 2.11 15.03
C ALA A 67 -18.26 2.13 13.50
N LEU A 68 -18.15 3.32 12.89
CA LEU A 68 -17.83 3.46 11.47
C LEU A 68 -16.45 2.89 11.14
N ASN A 69 -15.43 3.24 11.93
CA ASN A 69 -14.07 2.73 11.74
C ASN A 69 -14.00 1.20 11.95
N THR A 70 -14.80 0.65 12.87
CA THR A 70 -14.95 -0.79 13.09
C THR A 70 -15.49 -1.47 11.84
N MET A 71 -16.56 -0.92 11.22
CA MET A 71 -17.09 -1.44 9.96
C MET A 71 -16.03 -1.41 8.85
N LEU A 72 -15.32 -0.28 8.70
CA LEU A 72 -14.32 -0.11 7.64
C LEU A 72 -13.08 -0.99 7.84
N SER A 73 -12.86 -1.51 9.05
CA SER A 73 -11.71 -2.33 9.43
C SER A 73 -12.05 -3.80 9.64
N VAL A 74 -13.26 -4.26 9.28
CA VAL A 74 -13.62 -5.68 9.42
C VAL A 74 -12.68 -6.59 8.62
N PRO A 75 -12.47 -7.85 9.04
CA PRO A 75 -11.55 -8.77 8.37
C PRO A 75 -11.78 -8.95 6.87
N TYR A 76 -13.02 -8.77 6.39
CA TYR A 76 -13.34 -8.78 4.96
C TYR A 76 -12.42 -7.83 4.17
N PHE A 77 -12.34 -6.56 4.56
CA PHE A 77 -11.55 -5.55 3.85
C PHE A 77 -10.04 -5.75 3.95
N SER A 78 -9.57 -6.57 4.89
CA SER A 78 -8.15 -6.85 5.01
C SER A 78 -7.62 -7.71 3.88
N ARG A 79 -8.42 -8.53 3.21
CA ARG A 79 -7.93 -9.55 2.27
C ARG A 79 -7.67 -8.97 0.88
N VAL A 80 -6.48 -9.21 0.30
CA VAL A 80 -6.09 -8.64 -1.02
C VAL A 80 -7.06 -8.99 -2.15
N TRP A 81 -7.61 -10.21 -2.14
CA TRP A 81 -8.55 -10.67 -3.18
C TRP A 81 -9.85 -9.86 -3.24
N ILE A 82 -10.28 -9.27 -2.12
CA ILE A 82 -11.52 -8.49 -2.02
C ILE A 82 -11.48 -7.25 -2.92
N ILE A 83 -10.29 -6.75 -3.24
CA ILE A 83 -10.13 -5.64 -4.18
C ILE A 83 -10.73 -6.03 -5.54
N GLN A 84 -10.45 -7.24 -6.06
CA GLN A 84 -11.10 -7.69 -7.30
C GLN A 84 -12.60 -7.96 -7.13
N GLU A 85 -13.09 -8.24 -5.93
CA GLU A 85 -14.50 -8.50 -5.71
C GLU A 85 -15.35 -7.24 -5.80
N ILE A 86 -14.83 -6.12 -5.29
CA ILE A 86 -15.58 -4.87 -5.18
C ILE A 86 -15.25 -3.91 -6.32
N VAL A 87 -13.96 -3.72 -6.60
CA VAL A 87 -13.49 -2.60 -7.44
C VAL A 87 -13.91 -2.78 -8.91
N VAL A 88 -13.95 -4.01 -9.42
CA VAL A 88 -14.40 -4.30 -10.80
C VAL A 88 -15.85 -4.73 -10.90
N ALA A 89 -16.58 -4.82 -9.79
CA ALA A 89 -17.99 -5.23 -9.82
C ALA A 89 -18.86 -4.22 -10.56
N SER A 90 -19.77 -4.72 -11.40
CA SER A 90 -20.77 -3.88 -12.07
C SER A 90 -21.67 -3.19 -11.04
N ASP A 91 -22.12 -3.94 -10.05
CA ASP A 91 -22.78 -3.45 -8.83
C ASP A 91 -22.42 -4.29 -7.60
N PHE A 92 -22.54 -3.72 -6.41
CA PHE A 92 -22.33 -4.43 -5.15
C PHE A 92 -23.19 -3.90 -4.00
N VAL A 93 -23.40 -4.76 -3.00
CA VAL A 93 -23.98 -4.39 -1.71
C VAL A 93 -23.07 -4.87 -0.58
N LEU A 94 -22.83 -4.01 0.39
CA LEU A 94 -22.14 -4.38 1.63
C LEU A 94 -23.20 -4.80 2.66
N LEU A 95 -23.03 -5.99 3.23
CA LEU A 95 -23.94 -6.59 4.20
C LEU A 95 -23.25 -6.73 5.55
N TRP A 96 -23.69 -5.99 6.58
CA TRP A 96 -23.07 -6.00 7.90
C TRP A 96 -24.12 -6.16 9.00
N GLY A 97 -24.24 -7.37 9.56
CA GLY A 97 -25.43 -7.73 10.33
C GLY A 97 -26.70 -7.60 9.47
N ASP A 98 -27.68 -6.87 9.96
CA ASP A 98 -28.95 -6.59 9.24
C ASP A 98 -28.88 -5.35 8.32
N ILE A 99 -27.72 -4.71 8.25
CA ILE A 99 -27.51 -3.50 7.46
C ILE A 99 -27.12 -3.85 6.03
N THR A 100 -27.71 -3.11 5.09
CA THR A 100 -27.39 -3.18 3.67
C THR A 100 -26.98 -1.79 3.17
N ILE A 101 -25.76 -1.66 2.65
CA ILE A 101 -25.25 -0.41 2.06
C ILE A 101 -25.04 -0.65 0.57
N SER A 102 -25.73 0.11 -0.28
CA SER A 102 -25.59 -0.03 -1.73
C SER A 102 -24.30 0.60 -2.25
N LYS A 103 -23.82 0.15 -3.42
CA LYS A 103 -22.68 0.75 -4.14
C LYS A 103 -22.78 2.27 -4.27
N ARG A 104 -23.98 2.77 -4.58
CA ARG A 104 -24.27 4.22 -4.71
C ARG A 104 -24.12 4.93 -3.37
N GLU A 105 -24.67 4.36 -2.31
CA GLU A 105 -24.58 4.92 -0.97
C GLU A 105 -23.13 4.98 -0.49
N PHE A 106 -22.38 3.88 -0.62
CA PHE A 106 -20.97 3.83 -0.25
C PHE A 106 -20.12 4.83 -1.05
N LYS A 107 -20.35 4.96 -2.36
CA LYS A 107 -19.68 5.95 -3.21
C LYS A 107 -19.96 7.38 -2.73
N ASN A 108 -21.22 7.73 -2.50
CA ASN A 108 -21.59 9.08 -2.08
C ASN A 108 -21.06 9.41 -0.69
N PHE A 109 -21.19 8.47 0.26
CA PHE A 109 -20.62 8.56 1.60
C PHE A 109 -19.12 8.91 1.53
N ARG A 110 -18.37 8.13 0.75
CA ARG A 110 -16.93 8.32 0.59
C ARG A 110 -16.56 9.67 -0.02
N LEU A 111 -17.27 10.09 -1.07
CA LEU A 111 -17.04 11.39 -1.71
C LEU A 111 -17.32 12.55 -0.75
N ALA A 112 -18.40 12.46 0.04
CA ALA A 112 -18.72 13.45 1.06
C ALA A 112 -17.66 13.46 2.18
N ALA A 113 -17.25 12.29 2.66
CA ALA A 113 -16.21 12.19 3.69
C ALA A 113 -14.86 12.81 3.24
N LEU A 114 -14.47 12.62 1.97
CA LEU A 114 -13.30 13.28 1.39
C LEU A 114 -13.49 14.80 1.33
N TYR A 115 -14.66 15.26 0.87
CA TYR A 115 -15.00 16.68 0.78
C TYR A 115 -14.96 17.40 2.13
N TYR A 116 -15.44 16.74 3.19
CA TYR A 116 -15.43 17.26 4.55
C TYR A 116 -14.12 16.98 5.31
N LYS A 117 -13.07 16.45 4.66
CA LYS A 117 -11.78 16.13 5.29
C LYS A 117 -11.92 15.24 6.53
N LEU A 118 -12.86 14.30 6.51
CA LEU A 118 -13.14 13.45 7.68
C LEU A 118 -12.00 12.47 8.00
N SER A 119 -11.02 12.31 7.12
CA SER A 119 -9.82 11.51 7.35
C SER A 119 -8.65 12.32 7.90
N ASP A 120 -8.73 13.65 7.91
CA ASP A 120 -7.66 14.51 8.36
C ASP A 120 -7.67 14.53 9.89
N VAL A 121 -6.51 14.26 10.50
CA VAL A 121 -6.37 14.22 11.95
C VAL A 121 -6.05 15.62 12.46
N ASP A 122 -6.98 16.22 13.19
CA ASP A 122 -6.75 17.42 13.99
C ASP A 122 -6.08 17.02 15.31
N VAL A 123 -4.76 17.13 15.36
CA VAL A 123 -3.95 16.76 16.55
C VAL A 123 -4.16 17.76 17.69
N GLU A 124 -4.45 19.03 17.38
CA GLU A 124 -4.56 20.09 18.38
C GLU A 124 -5.86 19.99 19.17
N ASN A 125 -6.99 19.78 18.48
CA ASN A 125 -8.31 19.72 19.11
C ASN A 125 -8.85 18.28 19.26
N GLY A 126 -8.17 17.30 18.67
CA GLY A 126 -8.67 15.93 18.58
C GLY A 126 -9.75 15.80 17.51
N SER A 127 -9.67 14.73 16.71
CA SER A 127 -10.70 14.36 15.76
C SER A 127 -10.74 12.83 15.61
N PRO A 128 -11.91 12.25 15.34
CA PRO A 128 -12.08 10.80 15.28
C PRO A 128 -11.33 10.14 14.11
N GLY A 129 -11.18 10.82 12.97
CA GLY A 129 -10.48 10.33 11.77
C GLY A 129 -11.11 9.08 11.12
N VAL A 130 -11.67 9.22 9.92
CA VAL A 130 -12.18 8.08 9.14
C VAL A 130 -11.00 7.32 8.51
N VAL A 131 -10.83 6.06 8.93
CA VAL A 131 -9.75 5.18 8.49
C VAL A 131 -10.21 4.36 7.28
N TRP A 132 -9.63 4.66 6.11
CA TRP A 132 -9.96 3.96 4.87
C TRP A 132 -9.12 2.71 4.67
N ASN A 133 -9.78 1.59 4.39
CA ASN A 133 -9.12 0.38 3.91
C ASN A 133 -8.72 0.48 2.41
N ALA A 134 -7.87 -0.43 1.95
CA ALA A 134 -7.36 -0.44 0.58
C ALA A 134 -8.46 -0.53 -0.49
N VAL A 135 -9.54 -1.26 -0.23
CA VAL A 135 -10.70 -1.37 -1.14
C VAL A 135 -11.36 -0.01 -1.29
N ALA A 136 -11.59 0.69 -0.19
CA ALA A 136 -12.13 2.04 -0.21
C ALA A 136 -11.19 3.01 -0.92
N LEU A 137 -9.88 2.94 -0.68
CA LEU A 137 -8.90 3.83 -1.34
C LEU A 137 -8.91 3.67 -2.87
N LEU A 138 -8.94 2.44 -3.36
CA LEU A 138 -8.99 2.14 -4.81
C LEU A 138 -10.37 2.41 -5.43
N TYR A 139 -11.45 2.32 -4.64
CA TYR A 139 -12.80 2.57 -5.12
C TYR A 139 -13.20 4.05 -5.05
N MET A 140 -12.83 4.83 -6.07
CA MET A 140 -13.26 6.24 -6.26
C MET A 140 -14.63 6.37 -6.96
N GLY A 141 -15.39 5.27 -7.04
CA GLY A 141 -16.72 5.22 -7.66
C GLY A 141 -16.76 4.58 -9.05
N HIS A 142 -15.65 4.63 -9.81
CA HIS A 142 -15.40 3.79 -10.97
C HIS A 142 -13.92 3.47 -10.99
N TYR A 143 -13.58 2.20 -11.23
CA TYR A 143 -12.21 1.78 -11.49
C TYR A 143 -12.14 1.26 -12.91
N LYS A 144 -11.15 1.75 -13.66
CA LYS A 144 -10.89 1.27 -15.01
C LYS A 144 -9.60 0.47 -14.98
N VAL A 145 -9.70 -0.75 -15.49
CA VAL A 145 -8.58 -1.68 -15.62
C VAL A 145 -7.44 -0.98 -16.38
N GLY A 146 -6.24 -1.01 -15.81
CA GLY A 146 -5.03 -0.42 -16.37
C GLY A 146 -4.81 1.07 -16.08
N ASP A 147 -5.70 1.71 -15.31
CA ASP A 147 -5.44 3.08 -14.82
C ASP A 147 -4.20 3.11 -13.92
N ASP A 148 -4.05 2.09 -13.07
CA ASP A 148 -2.86 1.87 -12.25
C ASP A 148 -2.01 0.74 -12.82
N SER A 149 -0.68 0.91 -12.77
CA SER A 149 0.26 -0.20 -12.99
C SER A 149 0.18 -1.22 -11.86
N LEU A 150 0.67 -2.44 -12.12
CA LEU A 150 0.72 -3.46 -11.09
C LEU A 150 1.62 -3.04 -9.91
N LEU A 151 2.71 -2.29 -10.13
CA LEU A 151 3.51 -1.75 -9.02
C LEU A 151 2.66 -0.80 -8.15
N GLN A 152 1.96 0.17 -8.75
CA GLN A 152 1.12 1.11 -8.01
C GLN A 152 0.03 0.39 -7.19
N LEU A 153 -0.60 -0.62 -7.77
CA LEU A 153 -1.61 -1.43 -7.08
C LEU A 153 -1.03 -2.17 -5.89
N VAL A 154 0.10 -2.84 -6.07
CA VAL A 154 0.65 -3.63 -4.96
C VAL A 154 1.20 -2.70 -3.87
N SER A 155 1.82 -1.57 -4.22
CA SER A 155 2.27 -0.56 -3.24
C SER A 155 1.10 0.07 -2.48
N SER A 156 -0.03 0.37 -3.13
CA SER A 156 -1.20 0.97 -2.47
C SER A 156 -2.02 -0.02 -1.62
N THR A 157 -1.75 -1.31 -1.75
CA THR A 157 -2.48 -2.39 -1.09
C THR A 157 -1.57 -3.23 -0.19
N SER A 158 -0.38 -2.71 0.13
CA SER A 158 0.64 -3.42 0.91
C SER A 158 0.12 -3.86 2.28
N SER A 159 -0.76 -3.08 2.91
CA SER A 159 -1.37 -3.35 4.22
C SER A 159 -2.46 -4.43 4.21
N THR A 160 -2.81 -4.98 3.05
CA THR A 160 -3.76 -6.10 2.98
C THR A 160 -3.16 -7.41 3.52
N ASN A 161 -3.95 -8.46 3.62
CA ASN A 161 -3.57 -9.78 4.07
C ASN A 161 -3.69 -10.77 2.91
N ALA A 162 -2.77 -11.72 2.87
CA ALA A 162 -2.78 -12.84 1.94
C ALA A 162 -2.27 -14.08 2.67
N THR A 163 -2.98 -15.21 2.52
CA THR A 163 -2.53 -16.50 3.07
C THR A 163 -1.32 -17.02 2.31
N ASP A 164 -1.31 -16.82 0.98
CA ASP A 164 -0.17 -17.06 0.12
C ASP A 164 0.45 -15.70 -0.23
N ALA A 165 1.73 -15.49 0.10
CA ALA A 165 2.36 -14.18 -0.10
C ALA A 165 2.35 -13.76 -1.59
N ARG A 166 2.38 -14.71 -2.53
CA ARG A 166 2.35 -14.43 -3.99
C ARG A 166 1.05 -13.75 -4.42
N ASP A 167 -0.04 -13.94 -3.67
CA ASP A 167 -1.33 -13.28 -3.96
C ASP A 167 -1.26 -11.77 -3.83
N LYS A 168 -0.25 -11.22 -3.13
CA LYS A 168 0.01 -9.78 -3.13
C LYS A 168 0.22 -9.22 -4.53
N ILE A 169 0.77 -10.02 -5.43
CA ILE A 169 0.92 -9.67 -6.85
C ILE A 169 -0.22 -10.29 -7.66
N PHE A 170 -0.44 -11.61 -7.51
CA PHE A 170 -1.36 -12.34 -8.38
C PHE A 170 -2.81 -11.88 -8.27
N ALA A 171 -3.24 -11.46 -7.07
CA ALA A 171 -4.58 -10.91 -6.85
C ALA A 171 -4.79 -9.52 -7.47
N LEU A 172 -3.78 -8.89 -8.08
CA LEU A 172 -3.91 -7.54 -8.63
C LEU A 172 -3.64 -7.48 -10.15
N ILE A 173 -3.06 -8.53 -10.73
CA ILE A 173 -2.76 -8.60 -12.19
C ILE A 173 -3.97 -8.24 -13.05
N GLY A 174 -5.14 -8.79 -12.72
CA GLY A 174 -6.36 -8.53 -13.49
C GLY A 174 -6.77 -7.05 -13.51
N LEU A 175 -6.44 -6.30 -12.45
CA LEU A 175 -6.76 -4.88 -12.33
C LEU A 175 -5.78 -4.02 -13.14
N ALA A 176 -4.50 -4.43 -13.21
CA ALA A 176 -3.45 -3.73 -13.95
C ALA A 176 -3.60 -3.82 -15.48
N GLY A 177 -4.31 -4.82 -16.00
CA GLY A 177 -4.48 -5.02 -17.45
C GLY A 177 -3.13 -5.14 -18.17
N ASP A 178 -2.93 -4.36 -19.23
CA ASP A 178 -1.69 -4.35 -20.02
C ASP A 178 -0.48 -3.80 -19.25
N ARG A 179 -0.69 -3.15 -18.09
CA ARG A 179 0.37 -2.65 -17.20
C ARG A 179 0.71 -3.64 -16.09
N SER A 180 0.53 -4.94 -16.37
CA SER A 180 0.87 -6.05 -15.48
C SER A 180 2.31 -6.56 -15.65
N TYR A 181 3.08 -5.97 -16.57
CA TYR A 181 4.45 -6.41 -16.91
C TYR A 181 4.51 -7.86 -17.43
N ASP A 182 3.41 -8.33 -18.04
CA ASP A 182 3.25 -9.69 -18.58
C ASP A 182 3.45 -10.83 -17.57
N ILE A 183 3.36 -10.53 -16.26
CA ILE A 183 3.46 -11.56 -15.23
C ILE A 183 2.21 -12.45 -15.23
N VAL A 184 2.43 -13.76 -15.10
CA VAL A 184 1.38 -14.77 -15.08
C VAL A 184 1.39 -15.49 -13.73
N PRO A 185 0.23 -15.71 -13.08
CA PRO A 185 0.16 -16.49 -11.85
C PRO A 185 0.68 -17.92 -12.06
N ASP A 186 1.71 -18.27 -11.31
CA ASP A 186 2.27 -19.62 -11.26
C ASP A 186 2.60 -20.00 -9.82
N TYR A 187 1.68 -20.75 -9.20
CA TYR A 187 1.83 -21.22 -7.82
C TYR A 187 2.79 -22.42 -7.66
N SER A 188 3.37 -22.93 -8.76
CA SER A 188 4.44 -23.92 -8.67
C SER A 188 5.80 -23.30 -8.31
N ARG A 189 5.96 -21.98 -8.53
CA ARG A 189 7.17 -21.22 -8.24
C ARG A 189 7.21 -20.73 -6.82
N SER A 190 8.40 -20.72 -6.20
CA SER A 190 8.60 -20.17 -4.87
C SER A 190 8.27 -18.68 -4.79
N GLU A 191 7.97 -18.19 -3.59
CA GLU A 191 7.77 -16.76 -3.32
C GLU A 191 8.96 -15.93 -3.83
N THR A 192 10.18 -16.41 -3.56
CA THR A 192 11.42 -15.80 -4.04
C THR A 192 11.44 -15.59 -5.54
N GLU A 193 11.11 -16.61 -6.32
CA GLU A 193 11.15 -16.55 -7.77
C GLU A 193 10.12 -15.56 -8.31
N VAL A 194 8.91 -15.53 -7.73
CA VAL A 194 7.83 -14.63 -8.14
C VAL A 194 8.19 -13.17 -7.84
N PHE A 195 8.63 -12.88 -6.61
CA PHE A 195 8.96 -11.52 -6.21
C PHE A 195 10.20 -10.97 -6.92
N SER A 196 11.23 -11.80 -7.13
CA SER A 196 12.46 -11.39 -7.83
C SER A 196 12.19 -11.11 -9.30
N GLU A 197 11.43 -11.97 -9.97
CA GLU A 197 11.01 -11.74 -11.35
C GLU A 197 10.15 -10.48 -11.46
N PHE A 198 9.13 -10.32 -10.61
CA PHE A 198 8.29 -9.12 -10.61
C PHE A 198 9.14 -7.85 -10.45
N THR A 199 10.07 -7.86 -9.49
CA THR A 199 10.96 -6.72 -9.24
C THR A 199 11.79 -6.38 -10.48
N ARG A 200 12.35 -7.40 -11.14
CA ARG A 200 13.13 -7.23 -12.37
C ARG A 200 12.28 -6.74 -13.54
N LEU A 201 11.07 -7.28 -13.73
CA LEU A 201 10.16 -6.87 -14.80
C LEU A 201 9.80 -5.39 -14.66
N VAL A 202 9.54 -4.92 -13.45
CA VAL A 202 9.27 -3.51 -13.16
C VAL A 202 10.50 -2.64 -13.46
N ILE A 203 11.70 -3.04 -13.03
CA ILE A 203 12.95 -2.31 -13.31
C ILE A 203 13.13 -2.12 -14.82
N VAL A 204 12.89 -3.18 -15.61
CA VAL A 204 13.00 -3.15 -17.07
C VAL A 204 11.93 -2.25 -17.69
N ALA A 205 10.68 -2.42 -17.29
CA ALA A 205 9.54 -1.72 -17.89
C ALA A 205 9.52 -0.22 -17.55
N GLU A 206 9.87 0.14 -16.31
CA GLU A 206 9.88 1.54 -15.87
C GLU A 206 11.25 2.22 -16.02
N ASN A 207 12.28 1.45 -16.42
CA ASN A 207 13.65 1.90 -16.66
C ASN A 207 14.24 2.71 -15.50
N ASN A 208 13.99 2.26 -14.27
CA ASN A 208 14.47 2.89 -13.04
C ASN A 208 14.60 1.83 -11.92
N LEU A 209 15.17 2.23 -10.78
CA LEU A 209 15.38 1.36 -9.62
C LEU A 209 14.46 1.69 -8.44
N ASN A 210 13.38 2.45 -8.66
CA ASN A 210 12.51 2.95 -7.59
C ASN A 210 11.81 1.82 -6.83
N ILE A 211 11.54 0.69 -7.49
CA ILE A 211 10.97 -0.50 -6.83
C ILE A 211 11.87 -1.04 -5.70
N LEU A 212 13.20 -0.81 -5.77
CA LEU A 212 14.12 -1.18 -4.70
C LEU A 212 13.89 -0.38 -3.41
N ASN A 213 13.15 0.74 -3.45
CA ASN A 213 12.73 1.42 -2.22
C ASN A 213 11.84 0.52 -1.34
N HIS A 214 11.24 -0.51 -1.93
CA HIS A 214 10.42 -1.49 -1.24
C HIS A 214 11.19 -2.75 -0.80
N SER A 215 12.53 -2.76 -0.90
CA SER A 215 13.35 -3.84 -0.34
C SER A 215 13.39 -3.77 1.19
N TYR A 216 13.37 -4.91 1.85
CA TYR A 216 13.36 -5.00 3.31
C TYR A 216 14.75 -5.28 3.91
N VAL A 217 14.97 -4.78 5.13
CA VAL A 217 16.16 -5.02 5.93
C VAL A 217 15.92 -6.21 6.84
N GLU A 218 16.55 -7.34 6.58
CA GLU A 218 16.33 -8.56 7.34
C GLU A 218 17.62 -9.32 7.62
N SER A 219 17.71 -10.00 8.77
CA SER A 219 18.90 -10.76 9.11
C SER A 219 19.23 -11.76 7.98
N PRO A 220 20.46 -11.71 7.42
CA PRO A 220 20.84 -12.63 6.37
C PRO A 220 20.89 -14.08 6.86
N GLU A 221 20.83 -14.34 8.16
CA GLU A 221 20.75 -15.70 8.72
C GLU A 221 19.40 -16.39 8.47
N GLY A 222 18.42 -15.70 7.89
CA GLY A 222 17.14 -16.29 7.49
C GLY A 222 17.31 -17.58 6.67
N PRO A 223 16.57 -18.66 7.01
CA PRO A 223 16.78 -19.99 6.43
C PRO A 223 16.54 -20.05 4.91
N GLU A 224 15.69 -19.18 4.39
CA GLU A 224 15.27 -19.17 2.98
C GLU A 224 16.30 -18.55 2.02
N ARG A 225 17.29 -17.82 2.55
CA ARG A 225 18.34 -17.13 1.76
C ARG A 225 17.73 -16.32 0.62
N LEU A 226 16.80 -15.43 0.96
CA LEU A 226 16.06 -14.60 0.02
C LEU A 226 16.95 -13.48 -0.56
N PRO A 227 16.74 -13.08 -1.83
CA PRO A 227 17.38 -11.90 -2.40
C PRO A 227 16.91 -10.64 -1.67
N LEU A 228 17.83 -9.98 -0.98
CA LEU A 228 17.53 -8.76 -0.23
C LEU A 228 17.08 -7.58 -1.11
N TRP A 229 17.43 -7.60 -2.40
CA TRP A 229 17.00 -6.57 -3.34
C TRP A 229 15.58 -6.80 -3.86
N ALA A 230 15.08 -8.04 -3.77
CA ALA A 230 13.76 -8.37 -4.26
C ALA A 230 12.71 -7.88 -3.26
N LEU A 231 11.58 -7.48 -3.81
CA LEU A 231 10.44 -6.97 -3.08
C LEU A 231 9.82 -8.01 -2.16
N ARG A 232 9.36 -7.60 -0.98
CA ARG A 232 8.58 -8.43 -0.06
C ARG A 232 7.37 -7.64 0.42
N TRP A 233 6.21 -8.29 0.41
CA TRP A 233 4.98 -7.73 0.94
C TRP A 233 4.31 -8.79 1.80
N HIS A 234 4.74 -8.92 3.05
CA HIS A 234 4.02 -9.70 4.05
C HIS A 234 3.01 -8.80 4.78
N SER A 235 1.99 -9.40 5.39
CA SER A 235 0.92 -8.67 6.09
C SER A 235 1.42 -7.81 7.26
N ASP A 236 2.55 -8.20 7.85
CA ASP A 236 3.09 -7.59 9.06
C ASP A 236 4.05 -6.42 8.76
N ASP A 237 4.22 -6.05 7.49
CA ASP A 237 5.20 -5.05 7.02
C ASP A 237 4.78 -3.58 7.24
N ASP A 238 3.63 -3.33 7.89
CA ASP A 238 3.08 -1.98 8.11
C ASP A 238 3.99 -1.08 8.98
N SER A 239 5.00 -1.67 9.64
CA SER A 239 6.00 -0.95 10.44
C SER A 239 7.08 -0.23 9.63
N HIS A 240 7.25 -0.52 8.34
CA HIS A 240 8.33 0.05 7.52
C HIS A 240 7.75 0.99 6.48
N LYS A 241 7.32 2.16 6.96
CA LYS A 241 6.90 3.27 6.11
C LYS A 241 8.04 3.60 5.16
N HIS A 242 7.77 3.46 3.86
CA HIS A 242 8.73 3.61 2.77
C HIS A 242 9.11 5.08 2.54
N TYR A 243 9.81 5.69 3.50
CA TYR A 243 10.08 7.13 3.50
C TYR A 243 10.94 7.58 2.31
N LEU A 244 11.72 6.67 1.71
CA LEU A 244 12.57 6.98 0.57
C LEU A 244 11.79 7.25 -0.73
N ILE A 245 10.54 6.78 -0.84
CA ILE A 245 9.71 7.00 -2.05
C ILE A 245 9.41 8.49 -2.28
N ASN A 246 9.37 9.28 -1.21
CA ASN A 246 9.15 10.73 -1.30
C ASN A 246 10.37 11.50 -1.79
N TYR A 247 11.54 10.86 -1.91
CA TYR A 247 12.77 11.48 -2.38
C TYR A 247 13.05 11.13 -3.83
N LYS A 248 13.25 12.16 -4.66
CA LYS A 248 13.71 11.99 -6.04
C LYS A 248 15.23 11.81 -6.05
N PHE A 249 15.69 10.58 -6.16
CA PHE A 249 17.12 10.29 -6.32
C PHE A 249 17.56 10.55 -7.75
N THR A 250 18.58 11.38 -7.95
CA THR A 250 19.12 11.74 -9.28
C THR A 250 20.63 11.54 -9.39
N ALA A 251 21.20 10.62 -8.60
CA ALA A 251 22.64 10.40 -8.53
C ALA A 251 23.27 10.07 -9.90
N SER A 252 22.55 9.34 -10.75
CA SER A 252 22.95 8.99 -12.11
C SER A 252 22.64 10.08 -13.15
N ARG A 253 21.90 11.14 -12.81
CA ARG A 253 21.31 12.14 -13.72
C ARG A 253 20.64 11.49 -14.94
N SER A 254 21.32 11.49 -16.08
CA SER A 254 20.83 10.98 -17.37
C SER A 254 21.59 9.74 -17.84
N LEU A 255 22.42 9.13 -16.98
CA LEU A 255 23.07 7.86 -17.31
C LEU A 255 22.01 6.76 -17.47
N PRO A 256 22.05 5.98 -18.56
CA PRO A 256 21.07 4.93 -18.78
C PRO A 256 21.25 3.80 -17.76
N LEU A 257 20.13 3.12 -17.44
CA LEU A 257 20.15 1.93 -16.61
C LEU A 257 20.98 0.83 -17.30
N GLY A 258 22.06 0.41 -16.66
CA GLY A 258 22.90 -0.67 -17.15
C GLY A 258 22.54 -2.02 -16.53
N LEU A 259 21.34 -2.53 -16.81
CA LEU A 259 20.93 -3.86 -16.34
C LEU A 259 21.76 -4.94 -17.06
N MET A 260 22.36 -5.85 -16.30
CA MET A 260 23.14 -6.97 -16.83
C MET A 260 22.34 -8.27 -16.73
N PRO A 261 22.67 -9.29 -17.54
CA PRO A 261 22.10 -10.62 -17.38
C PRO A 261 22.30 -11.10 -15.94
N SER A 262 21.20 -11.48 -15.30
CA SER A 262 21.24 -12.01 -13.95
C SER A 262 21.83 -13.42 -13.95
N MET A 263 22.69 -13.70 -12.97
CA MET A 263 23.31 -15.01 -12.79
C MET A 263 22.36 -16.05 -12.15
N SER A 264 21.31 -15.59 -11.47
CA SER A 264 20.24 -16.40 -10.87
C SER A 264 19.12 -15.49 -10.36
N GLU A 265 17.93 -16.04 -10.08
CA GLU A 265 16.82 -15.29 -9.46
C GLU A 265 17.19 -14.59 -8.14
N LYS A 266 18.30 -14.97 -7.50
CA LYS A 266 18.76 -14.36 -6.26
C LYS A 266 19.69 -13.15 -6.46
N VAL A 267 20.11 -12.86 -7.69
CA VAL A 267 21.14 -11.84 -7.97
C VAL A 267 20.63 -10.82 -8.97
N LEU A 268 20.55 -9.56 -8.56
CA LEU A 268 20.34 -8.43 -9.46
C LEU A 268 21.69 -7.85 -9.88
N SER A 269 22.01 -7.95 -11.17
CA SER A 269 23.27 -7.44 -11.72
C SER A 269 23.07 -6.09 -12.40
N LEU A 270 23.74 -5.06 -11.89
CA LEU A 270 23.66 -3.67 -12.37
C LEU A 270 25.05 -3.12 -12.67
N ARG A 271 25.17 -2.30 -13.71
CA ARG A 271 26.37 -1.48 -13.96
C ARG A 271 26.23 -0.17 -13.19
N GLY A 272 27.26 0.15 -12.41
CA GLY A 272 27.36 1.40 -11.67
C GLY A 272 28.78 1.97 -11.70
N LEU A 273 28.93 3.14 -11.06
CA LEU A 273 30.23 3.75 -10.77
C LEU A 273 30.41 3.77 -9.25
N GLN A 274 31.52 3.22 -8.76
CA GLN A 274 31.89 3.38 -7.37
C GLN A 274 32.37 4.82 -7.16
N VAL A 275 31.68 5.56 -6.29
CA VAL A 275 32.03 6.95 -5.97
C VAL A 275 33.01 7.00 -4.80
N ASP A 276 32.66 6.36 -3.68
CA ASP A 276 33.48 6.27 -2.47
C ASP A 276 32.98 5.11 -1.58
N SER A 277 33.65 4.87 -0.46
CA SER A 277 33.27 3.89 0.57
C SER A 277 32.91 4.60 1.88
N VAL A 278 31.72 4.33 2.43
CA VAL A 278 31.33 4.87 3.74
C VAL A 278 32.21 4.27 4.83
N LYS A 279 32.88 5.15 5.60
CA LYS A 279 33.75 4.76 6.71
C LYS A 279 33.01 4.70 8.04
N GLU A 280 32.15 5.68 8.31
CA GLU A 280 31.42 5.83 9.57
C GLU A 280 30.05 6.45 9.31
N MET A 281 29.08 6.16 10.18
CA MET A 281 27.77 6.80 10.17
C MET A 281 27.44 7.36 11.56
N HIS A 282 26.70 8.46 11.59
CA HIS A 282 26.21 9.06 12.83
C HIS A 282 24.71 9.32 12.73
N ALA A 283 23.96 8.96 13.78
CA ALA A 283 22.53 9.22 13.84
C ALA A 283 22.25 10.73 14.01
N ARG A 284 21.52 11.32 13.06
CA ARG A 284 20.87 12.63 13.25
C ARG A 284 19.37 12.42 13.47
N THR A 285 19.03 12.09 14.71
CA THR A 285 17.75 12.35 15.41
C THR A 285 16.48 12.62 14.57
N THR A 286 16.12 11.74 13.63
CA THR A 286 14.79 11.70 13.02
C THR A 286 14.36 10.25 12.81
N GLU A 287 13.07 9.96 12.97
CA GLU A 287 12.51 8.62 12.73
C GLU A 287 12.70 8.17 11.27
N ILE A 288 12.80 9.12 10.33
CA ILE A 288 12.97 8.94 8.88
C ILE A 288 14.25 8.16 8.52
N HIS A 289 15.26 8.11 9.40
CA HIS A 289 16.54 7.45 9.12
C HIS A 289 16.72 6.10 9.80
N ARG A 290 15.76 5.62 10.62
CA ARG A 290 15.95 4.37 11.37
C ARG A 290 16.12 3.16 10.46
N ASP A 291 15.35 3.06 9.37
CA ASP A 291 15.44 1.94 8.44
C ASP A 291 16.77 1.92 7.68
N ILE A 292 17.31 3.10 7.34
CA ILE A 292 18.61 3.21 6.68
C ILE A 292 19.73 2.81 7.64
N ILE A 293 19.65 3.24 8.90
CA ILE A 293 20.61 2.84 9.94
C ILE A 293 20.53 1.32 10.15
N ALA A 294 19.32 0.76 10.29
CA ALA A 294 19.11 -0.67 10.42
C ALA A 294 19.68 -1.44 9.21
N ALA A 295 19.48 -0.95 7.98
CA ALA A 295 20.02 -1.55 6.77
C ALA A 295 21.55 -1.64 6.82
N VAL A 296 22.20 -0.53 7.15
CA VAL A 296 23.66 -0.46 7.18
C VAL A 296 24.20 -1.28 8.34
N ASP A 297 23.59 -1.21 9.52
CA ASP A 297 23.98 -2.01 10.68
C ASP A 297 23.85 -3.51 10.36
N MET A 298 22.75 -3.94 9.73
CA MET A 298 22.56 -5.31 9.27
C MET A 298 23.68 -5.73 8.31
N VAL A 299 24.07 -4.89 7.33
CA VAL A 299 25.17 -5.22 6.41
C VAL A 299 26.51 -5.29 7.13
N ILE A 300 26.81 -4.35 8.03
CA ILE A 300 28.09 -4.28 8.76
C ILE A 300 28.25 -5.48 9.68
N HIS A 301 27.24 -5.81 10.49
CA HIS A 301 27.31 -6.89 11.47
C HIS A 301 27.33 -8.28 10.84
N ASN A 302 26.87 -8.41 9.59
CA ASN A 302 26.77 -9.68 8.90
C ASN A 302 27.67 -9.78 7.66
N ILE A 303 28.73 -8.96 7.58
CA ILE A 303 29.56 -8.86 6.38
C ILE A 303 30.15 -10.20 5.94
N ASP A 304 30.63 -11.02 6.88
CA ASP A 304 31.23 -12.32 6.57
C ASP A 304 30.22 -13.27 5.94
N ILE A 305 28.97 -13.24 6.43
CA ILE A 305 27.85 -14.00 5.87
C ILE A 305 27.55 -13.54 4.44
N PHE A 306 27.57 -12.23 4.20
CA PHE A 306 27.38 -11.71 2.84
C PHE A 306 28.53 -12.13 1.92
N ILE A 307 29.78 -12.07 2.39
CA ILE A 307 30.96 -12.44 1.59
C ILE A 307 30.92 -13.92 1.22
N GLU A 308 30.59 -14.79 2.19
CA GLU A 308 30.47 -16.23 1.96
C GLU A 308 29.35 -16.54 0.94
N ARG A 309 28.22 -15.82 1.02
CA ARG A 309 27.03 -16.13 0.22
C ARG A 309 27.02 -15.50 -1.16
N TYR A 310 27.49 -14.27 -1.30
CA TYR A 310 27.36 -13.46 -2.52
C TYR A 310 28.72 -13.10 -3.14
N GLY A 311 29.83 -13.50 -2.50
CA GLY A 311 31.19 -13.19 -2.93
C GLY A 311 31.74 -11.90 -2.29
N SER A 312 33.04 -11.67 -2.45
CA SER A 312 33.73 -10.51 -1.85
C SER A 312 33.37 -9.17 -2.50
N GLU A 313 32.76 -9.19 -3.69
CA GLU A 313 32.34 -8.00 -4.44
C GLU A 313 30.91 -7.58 -4.06
N ILE A 314 30.67 -7.29 -2.78
CA ILE A 314 29.39 -6.71 -2.35
C ILE A 314 29.42 -5.22 -2.65
N ILE A 315 28.59 -4.78 -3.60
CA ILE A 315 28.33 -3.35 -3.80
C ILE A 315 27.52 -2.85 -2.61
N ARG A 316 28.20 -2.31 -1.60
CA ARG A 316 27.55 -1.66 -0.46
C ARG A 316 26.97 -0.33 -0.92
N THR A 317 25.65 -0.17 -0.92
CA THR A 317 25.02 1.12 -1.21
C THR A 317 24.25 1.68 0.00
N ALA A 318 24.90 2.65 0.65
CA ALA A 318 24.41 3.81 1.42
C ALA A 318 25.69 4.65 1.70
N LEU A 319 25.76 5.99 1.84
CA LEU A 319 24.85 7.05 2.32
C LEU A 319 25.44 8.45 1.95
N LEU A 320 24.98 9.59 2.51
CA LEU A 320 24.09 10.64 1.98
C LEU A 320 24.86 11.98 1.99
N THR A 321 24.56 12.88 1.04
CA THR A 321 24.45 14.31 1.36
C THR A 321 23.16 14.85 0.76
N MET A 322 22.29 15.32 1.65
CA MET A 322 21.27 16.30 1.33
C MET A 322 21.99 17.61 0.99
N MET A 323 21.96 18.00 -0.27
CA MET A 323 21.58 19.36 -0.55
C MET A 323 20.33 19.27 -1.41
N ALA A 324 19.21 19.73 -0.87
CA ALA A 324 18.18 20.28 -1.73
C ALA A 324 18.88 21.36 -2.56
N GLY A 325 19.24 21.02 -3.80
CA GLY A 325 19.63 22.02 -4.77
C GLY A 325 18.40 22.88 -4.99
N HIS A 326 18.44 24.11 -4.49
CA HIS A 326 17.52 25.16 -4.92
C HIS A 326 17.61 25.35 -6.44
#